data_AF-A0A7C2TUZ2-F1
#
_entry.id   AF-A0A7C2TUZ2-F1
#
_cell.length_a   1.000
_cell.length_b   1.000
_cell.length_c   1.000
_cell.angle_alpha   90.00
_cell.angle_beta   90.00
_cell.angle_gamma   90.00
#
_symmetry.space_group_name_H-M   'P 1'
#
loop_
_entity.id
_entity.type
_entity.pdbx_description
1 polymer ?
#
loop_
_entity_poly.entity_id
_entity_poly.type
_entity_poly.pdbx_seq_one_letter_code
_entity_poly.pdbx_strand_id
1 'polypeptide(L)' 'PLKLKTLMWAQRIPISERDHWPLVVTAEEDRIVCAPGLPVAAEFAVRAETRRLAVIRFERGRE' A
#
# COMPACT_ATOMS: atom_id res chain seq x y z
N PRO A 1 1.85 -10.83 11.38
CA PRO A 1 2.00 -10.41 9.97
C PRO A 1 0.82 -10.87 9.11
N LEU A 2 0.09 -9.92 8.50
CA LEU A 2 -1.01 -10.23 7.57
C LEU A 2 -0.47 -10.26 6.14
N LYS A 3 -0.84 -11.27 5.34
CA LYS A 3 -0.39 -11.38 3.95
C LYS A 3 -1.08 -10.34 3.06
N LEU A 4 -0.36 -9.79 2.07
CA LEU A 4 -0.91 -8.85 1.09
C LEU A 4 -2.15 -9.42 0.39
N LYS A 5 -2.11 -10.68 -0.05
CA LYS A 5 -3.26 -11.37 -0.67
C LYS A 5 -4.53 -11.27 0.18
N THR A 6 -4.43 -11.39 1.50
CA THR A 6 -5.58 -11.30 2.42
C THR A 6 -6.17 -9.89 2.43
N LEU A 7 -5.32 -8.85 2.43
CA LEU A 7 -5.75 -7.46 2.34
C LEU A 7 -6.45 -7.17 1.01
N MET A 8 -5.91 -7.68 -0.10
CA MET A 8 -6.50 -7.49 -1.42
C MET A 8 -7.87 -8.17 -1.56
N TRP A 9 -8.07 -9.31 -0.91
CA TRP A 9 -9.39 -9.95 -0.81
C TRP A 9 -10.36 -9.09 -0.02
N ALA A 10 -9.96 -8.59 1.15
CA ALA A 10 -10.81 -7.76 2.00
C ALA A 10 -11.27 -6.49 1.28
N GLN A 11 -10.41 -5.90 0.45
CA GLN A 11 -10.71 -4.71 -0.35
C GLN A 11 -11.34 -5.01 -1.71
N ARG A 12 -11.73 -6.26 -1.95
CA ARG A 12 -12.40 -6.72 -3.18
C ARG A 12 -11.66 -6.33 -4.47
N ILE A 13 -10.32 -6.30 -4.43
CA ILE A 13 -9.50 -6.05 -5.61
C ILE A 13 -9.68 -7.23 -6.59
N PRO A 14 -10.09 -7.00 -7.85
CA PRO A 14 -10.31 -8.05 -8.84
C PRO A 14 -9.06 -8.89 -9.05
N ILE A 15 -9.20 -10.21 -9.19
CA ILE A 15 -8.06 -11.13 -9.34
C ILE A 15 -7.19 -10.75 -10.54
N SER A 16 -7.81 -10.38 -11.65
CA SER A 16 -7.14 -9.93 -12.88
C SER A 16 -6.25 -8.69 -12.69
N GLU A 17 -6.54 -7.86 -11.69
CA GLU A 17 -5.81 -6.62 -11.42
C GLU A 17 -4.70 -6.80 -10.39
N ARG A 18 -4.70 -7.90 -9.60
CA ARG A 18 -3.80 -8.04 -8.44
C ARG A 18 -2.33 -8.07 -8.81
N ASP A 19 -1.99 -8.74 -9.91
CA ASP A 19 -0.60 -8.87 -10.36
C ASP A 19 -0.04 -7.53 -10.86
N HIS A 20 -0.92 -6.61 -11.26
CA HIS A 20 -0.56 -5.27 -11.74
C HIS A 20 -0.97 -4.17 -10.76
N TRP A 21 -1.39 -4.54 -9.55
CA TRP A 21 -1.89 -3.56 -8.59
C TRP A 21 -0.73 -2.68 -8.11
N PRO A 22 -0.87 -1.34 -8.11
CA PRO A 22 0.22 -0.46 -7.73
C PRO A 22 0.71 -0.72 -6.31
N LEU A 23 2.03 -0.83 -6.14
CA LEU A 23 2.68 -0.95 -4.83
C LEU A 23 3.72 0.15 -4.66
N VAL A 24 3.75 0.76 -3.49
CA VAL A 24 4.85 1.61 -3.05
C VAL A 24 5.78 0.75 -2.21
N VAL A 25 7.05 0.71 -2.61
CA VAL A 25 8.09 -0.06 -1.92
C VAL A 25 9.25 0.84 -1.51
N THR A 26 10.03 0.40 -0.52
CA THR A 26 11.32 1.03 -0.21
C THR A 26 12.32 0.81 -1.34
N ALA A 27 13.20 1.78 -1.58
CA ALA A 27 14.13 1.73 -2.72
C ALA A 27 15.26 0.68 -2.56
N GLU A 28 15.62 0.33 -1.33
CA GLU A 28 16.78 -0.54 -1.06
C GLU A 28 16.42 -2.01 -0.88
N GLU A 29 15.24 -2.29 -0.30
CA GLU A 29 14.87 -3.64 0.17
C GLU A 29 13.51 -4.11 -0.38
N ASP A 30 12.90 -3.34 -1.30
CA ASP A 30 11.57 -3.61 -1.87
C ASP A 30 10.48 -3.90 -0.83
N ARG A 31 10.57 -3.26 0.35
CA ARG A 31 9.61 -3.48 1.44
C ARG A 31 8.33 -2.73 1.15
N ILE A 32 7.20 -3.42 1.20
CA ILE A 32 5.89 -2.84 0.93
C ILE A 32 5.57 -1.77 1.98
N VAL A 33 5.39 -0.54 1.53
CA VAL A 33 4.97 0.60 2.33
C VAL A 33 3.45 0.72 2.32
N CYS A 34 2.84 0.84 1.14
CA CYS A 34 1.40 0.94 0.97
C CYS A 34 0.96 0.60 -0.46
N ALA A 35 -0.35 0.47 -0.65
CA ALA A 35 -0.99 0.28 -1.94
C ALA A 35 -2.33 1.01 -1.98
N PRO A 36 -2.90 1.33 -3.16
CA PRO A 36 -4.20 1.97 -3.26
C PRO A 36 -5.28 1.18 -2.50
N GLY A 37 -6.02 1.86 -1.63
CA GLY A 37 -7.11 1.28 -0.85
C GLY A 37 -6.70 0.29 0.25
N LEU A 38 -5.40 0.04 0.43
CA LEU A 38 -4.88 -0.84 1.49
C LEU A 38 -4.27 0.00 2.63
N PRO A 39 -4.26 -0.49 3.88
CA PRO A 39 -3.58 0.20 4.97
C PRO A 39 -2.07 0.28 4.73
N VAL A 40 -1.45 1.34 5.27
CA VAL A 40 0.02 1.46 5.34
C VAL A 40 0.57 0.34 6.22
N ALA A 41 1.68 -0.27 5.81
CA ALA A 41 2.36 -1.28 6.61
C ALA A 41 2.79 -0.70 7.97
N ALA A 42 2.60 -1.48 9.04
CA ALA A 42 2.72 -1.00 10.43
C ALA A 42 4.08 -0.40 10.80
N GLU A 43 5.14 -0.78 10.09
CA GLU A 43 6.48 -0.22 10.24
C GLU A 43 6.59 1.22 9.73
N PHE A 44 5.86 1.57 8.67
CA PHE A 44 5.88 2.89 8.05
C PHE A 44 4.67 3.75 8.46
N ALA A 45 3.77 3.21 9.28
CA ALA A 45 2.64 3.93 9.82
C ALA A 45 3.10 5.09 10.73
N VAL A 46 2.37 6.21 10.68
CA VAL A 46 2.64 7.39 11.51
C VAL A 46 2.46 7.04 12.99
N ARG A 47 3.40 7.49 13.82
CA ARG A 47 3.41 7.31 15.29
C ARG A 47 3.61 8.66 15.98
N ALA A 48 3.49 8.68 17.30
CA ALA A 48 3.62 9.91 18.10
C ALA A 48 5.00 10.58 17.91
N GLU A 49 6.03 9.78 17.69
CA GLU A 49 7.41 10.18 17.48
C GLU A 49 7.75 10.57 16.03
N THR A 50 6.81 10.41 15.08
CA THR A 50 7.04 10.72 13.66
C THR A 50 7.19 12.22 13.44
N ARG A 51 8.40 12.66 13.07
CA ARG A 51 8.72 14.09 12.85
C ARG A 51 8.53 14.57 11.40
N ARG A 52 8.47 13.65 10.44
CA ARG A 52 8.36 13.95 9.01
C ARG A 52 7.42 12.95 8.34
N LEU A 53 6.70 13.45 7.35
CA LEU A 53 5.62 12.72 6.68
C LEU A 53 5.80 12.88 5.18
N ALA A 54 5.59 11.80 4.44
CA ALA A 54 5.37 11.84 3.00
C ALA A 54 3.90 11.47 2.74
N VAL A 55 3.22 12.26 1.90
CA VAL A 55 1.82 12.00 1.54
C VAL A 55 1.78 11.49 0.11
N ILE A 56 1.23 10.29 -0.06
CA ILE A 56 1.08 9.63 -1.37
C ILE A 56 -0.41 9.58 -1.66
N ARG A 57 -0.80 10.12 -2.82
CA ARG A 57 -2.19 10.13 -3.28
C ARG A 57 -2.28 9.28 -4.55
N PHE A 58 -3.15 8.28 -4.52
CA PHE A 58 -3.47 7.46 -5.68
C PHE A 58 -4.68 8.06 -6.39
N GLU A 59 -4.54 8.39 -7.66
CA GLU A 59 -5.64 8.81 -8.53
C GLU A 59 -6.04 7.63 -9.42
N ARG A 60 -7.34 7.37 -9.55
CA ARG A 60 -7.83 6.54 -10.65
C ARG A 60 -7.76 7.38 -11.91
N GLY A 61 -7.16 6.84 -12.97
CA GLY A 61 -7.24 7.46 -14.29
C GLY A 61 -8.71 7.69 -14.65
N ARG A 62 -9.05 8.88 -15.16
CA ARG A 62 -10.34 9.10 -15.81
C ARG A 62 -10.34 8.33 -17.13
N GLU A 63 -11.22 7.35 -17.25
CA GLU A 63 -11.72 6.88 -18.55
C GLU A 63 -12.78 7.85 -19.06
#